data_AF-A0A0J8DRP7-F1
#
_entry.id   AF-A0A0J8DRP7-F1
#
_cell.length_a   1.000
_cell.length_b   1.000
_cell.length_c   1.000
_cell.angle_alpha   90.00
_cell.angle_beta   90.00
_cell.angle_gamma   90.00
#
_symmetry.space_group_name_H-M   'P 1'
#
loop_
_entity.id
_entity.type
_entity.pdbx_description
1 polymer ?
#
loop_
_entity_poly.entity_id
_entity_poly.type
_entity_poly.pdbx_seq_one_letter_code
_entity_poly.pdbx_strand_id
1 'polypeptide(L)'
;MNFHRYSMDPLIIDRSHLNSALQSFVHLVLVNRALGAISTRDIQCSDLDMQYTVIDDSKLLLFVDSKIEELTKLFDISGSGT
;
A
#
# COMPACT_ATOMS: atom_id res chain seq x y z
N MET A 1 23.16 -11.40 10.07
CA MET A 1 22.35 -10.43 9.30
C MET A 1 21.45 -9.73 10.29
N ASN A 2 21.60 -8.42 10.51
CA ASN A 2 20.79 -7.68 11.49
C ASN A 2 19.45 -7.29 10.84
N PHE A 3 18.34 -7.71 11.44
CA PHE A 3 17.01 -7.31 10.98
C PHE A 3 16.69 -5.91 11.51
N HIS A 4 16.42 -4.98 10.60
CA HIS A 4 16.00 -3.63 10.95
C HIS A 4 14.48 -3.51 10.87
N ARG A 5 13.85 -3.31 12.03
CA ARG A 5 12.41 -3.04 12.13
C ARG A 5 12.19 -1.53 12.12
N TYR A 6 11.25 -1.08 11.29
CA TYR A 6 10.76 0.29 11.26
C TYR A 6 9.29 0.30 11.69
N SER A 7 8.92 1.30 12.48
CA SER A 7 7.53 1.58 12.86
C SER A 7 7.28 3.08 12.66
N MET A 8 6.05 3.41 12.30
CA MET A 8 5.59 4.78 12.17
C MET A 8 4.46 5.04 13.17
N ASP A 9 4.15 6.31 13.39
CA ASP A 9 2.97 6.71 14.15
C ASP A 9 1.69 6.15 13.48
N PRO A 10 0.62 5.90 14.26
CA PRO A 10 -0.62 5.37 13.72
C PRO A 10 -1.19 6.27 12.62
N LEU A 11 -1.50 5.67 11.48
CA LEU A 11 -2.25 6.33 10.42
C LEU A 11 -3.74 6.33 10.80
N ILE A 12 -4.31 7.53 10.94
CA ILE A 12 -5.74 7.72 11.14
C ILE A 12 -6.34 8.00 9.77
N ILE A 13 -7.08 7.04 9.23
CA ILE A 13 -7.66 7.08 7.88
C ILE A 13 -9.11 6.63 7.95
N ASP A 14 -10.00 7.32 7.23
CA ASP A 14 -11.39 6.87 7.08
C ASP A 14 -11.45 5.55 6.33
N ARG A 15 -12.38 4.68 6.74
CA ARG A 15 -12.52 3.33 6.17
C ARG A 15 -12.67 3.34 4.64
N SER A 16 -13.34 4.36 4.08
CA SER A 16 -13.52 4.56 2.64
C SER A 16 -12.20 4.72 1.87
N HIS A 17 -11.15 5.19 2.53
CA HIS A 17 -9.85 5.47 1.91
C HIS A 17 -8.77 4.45 2.26
N LEU A 18 -9.10 3.42 3.05
CA LEU A 18 -8.12 2.49 3.57
C LEU A 18 -7.34 1.77 2.46
N ASN A 19 -8.02 1.28 1.43
CA ASN A 19 -7.36 0.56 0.32
C ASN A 19 -6.33 1.45 -0.37
N SER A 20 -6.76 2.65 -0.78
CA SER A 20 -5.94 3.65 -1.46
C SER A 20 -4.74 4.11 -0.63
N ALA A 21 -4.94 4.29 0.68
CA ALA A 21 -3.86 4.65 1.59
C ALA A 21 -2.84 3.51 1.79
N LEU A 22 -3.30 2.26 1.94
CA LEU A 22 -2.42 1.11 2.04
C LEU A 22 -1.66 0.87 0.74
N GLN A 23 -2.32 0.99 -0.43
CA GLN A 23 -1.70 0.82 -1.75
C GLN A 23 -0.57 1.82 -1.95
N SER A 24 -0.87 3.11 -1.75
CA SER A 24 0.13 4.18 -1.90
C SER A 24 1.31 3.99 -0.94
N PHE A 25 1.05 3.62 0.32
CA PHE A 25 2.11 3.37 1.30
C PHE A 25 3.01 2.19 0.91
N VAL A 26 2.42 1.05 0.54
CA VAL A 26 3.18 -0.15 0.14
C VAL A 26 4.02 0.14 -1.10
N HIS A 27 3.46 0.82 -2.11
CA HIS A 27 4.20 1.19 -3.31
C HIS A 27 5.35 2.15 -3.02
N LEU A 28 5.15 3.13 -2.14
CA LEU A 28 6.21 4.03 -1.71
C LEU A 28 7.37 3.25 -1.07
N VAL A 29 7.09 2.29 -0.20
CA VAL A 29 8.11 1.44 0.42
C VAL A 29 8.83 0.61 -0.63
N LEU A 30 8.11 -0.01 -1.56
CA LEU A 30 8.71 -0.84 -2.61
C LEU A 30 9.63 -0.05 -3.54
N VAL A 31 9.21 1.14 -3.97
CA VAL A 31 10.03 2.03 -4.81
C VAL A 31 11.33 2.40 -4.10
N ASN A 32 11.27 2.77 -2.81
CA ASN A 32 12.45 3.13 -2.02
C ASN A 32 13.37 1.94 -1.69
N ARG A 33 12.91 0.70 -1.88
CA ARG A 33 13.66 -0.53 -1.60
C ARG A 33 14.08 -1.29 -2.85
N ALA A 34 13.60 -0.89 -4.01
CA ALA A 34 13.98 -1.50 -5.27
C ALA A 34 15.48 -1.31 -5.51
N LEU A 35 16.14 -2.37 -5.98
CA LEU A 35 17.56 -2.36 -6.32
C LEU A 35 17.71 -2.42 -7.85
N GLY A 36 18.56 -1.55 -8.39
CA GLY A 36 18.83 -1.50 -9.83
C GLY A 36 17.91 -0.56 -10.60
N ALA A 37 17.99 -0.63 -11.92
CA ALA A 37 17.18 0.20 -12.81
C ALA A 37 15.74 -0.31 -12.83
N ILE A 38 14.82 0.50 -12.31
CA ILE A 38 13.37 0.24 -12.36
C ILE A 38 12.69 1.30 -13.21
N SER A 39 11.69 0.88 -13.99
CA SER A 39 10.74 1.80 -14.58
C SER A 39 9.70 2.17 -13.52
N THR A 40 9.33 3.44 -13.47
CA THR A 40 8.31 3.93 -12.53
C THR A 40 7.29 4.78 -13.28
N ARG A 41 6.08 4.86 -12.72
CA ARG A 41 5.05 5.76 -13.18
C ARG A 41 4.26 6.28 -12.00
N ASP A 42 3.69 7.46 -12.16
CA ASP A 42 2.84 8.04 -11.14
C ASP A 42 1.38 7.63 -11.33
N ILE A 43 0.69 7.39 -10.22
CA ILE A 43 -0.72 7.09 -10.16
C ILE A 43 -1.40 8.19 -9.34
N GLN A 44 -2.41 8.80 -9.95
CA GLN A 44 -3.32 9.69 -9.23
C GLN A 44 -4.29 8.83 -8.42
N CYS A 45 -4.39 9.09 -7.12
CA CYS A 45 -5.42 8.45 -6.31
C CYS A 45 -6.78 9.07 -6.63
N SER A 46 -7.80 8.24 -6.87
CA SER A 46 -9.15 8.73 -7.18
C SER A 46 -9.85 9.30 -5.95
N ASP A 47 -9.56 8.75 -4.78
CA ASP A 47 -10.36 8.98 -3.57
C ASP A 47 -9.61 9.82 -2.53
N LEU A 48 -8.34 10.13 -2.79
CA LEU A 48 -7.49 11.00 -1.97
C LEU A 48 -6.86 12.03 -2.90
N ASP A 49 -6.76 13.28 -2.45
CA ASP A 49 -6.08 14.35 -3.19
C ASP A 49 -4.55 14.18 -3.11
N MET A 50 -4.06 13.08 -3.69
CA MET A 50 -2.65 12.72 -3.68
C MET A 50 -2.28 11.90 -4.91
N GLN A 51 -0.98 11.95 -5.22
CA GLN A 51 -0.33 11.16 -6.24
C GLN A 51 0.76 10.31 -5.60
N TYR A 52 0.97 9.09 -6.09
CA TYR A 52 2.05 8.22 -5.62
C TYR A 52 2.74 7.51 -6.79
N THR A 53 4.03 7.25 -6.63
CA THR A 53 4.85 6.56 -7.62
C THR A 53 4.82 5.06 -7.41
N VAL A 54 4.69 4.30 -8.50
CA VAL A 54 4.75 2.84 -8.49
C VAL A 54 5.86 2.34 -9.41
N ILE A 55 6.31 1.10 -9.17
CA ILE A 55 7.13 0.36 -10.13
C ILE A 55 6.21 -0.09 -11.27
N ASP A 56 6.61 0.15 -12.51
CA ASP A 56 5.83 -0.18 -13.71
C ASP A 56 5.94 -1.68 -14.05
N ASP A 57 5.35 -2.51 -13.20
CA ASP A 57 5.26 -3.96 -13.34
C ASP A 57 3.83 -4.41 -13.01
N SER A 58 3.11 -4.88 -14.04
CA SER A 58 1.71 -5.29 -13.91
C SER A 58 1.49 -6.46 -12.95
N LYS A 59 2.45 -7.39 -12.82
CA LYS A 59 2.33 -8.51 -11.90
C LYS A 59 2.50 -8.04 -10.46
N LEU A 60 3.45 -7.13 -10.23
CA LEU A 60 3.64 -6.54 -8.91
C LEU A 60 2.42 -5.73 -8.47
N LEU A 61 1.85 -4.93 -9.38
CA LEU A 61 0.63 -4.15 -9.12
C LEU A 61 -0.53 -5.07 -8.70
N LEU A 62 -0.84 -6.09 -9.50
CA LEU A 62 -1.89 -7.07 -9.18
C LEU A 62 -1.64 -7.80 -7.87
N PHE A 63 -0.37 -8.12 -7.57
CA PHE A 63 0.00 -8.78 -6.33
C PHE A 63 -0.22 -7.88 -5.11
N VAL A 64 0.19 -6.61 -5.17
CA VAL A 64 -0.02 -5.63 -4.10
C VAL A 64 -1.52 -5.43 -3.86
N ASP A 65 -2.30 -5.24 -4.92
CA ASP A 65 -3.75 -5.08 -4.84
C ASP A 65 -4.41 -6.29 -4.15
N SER A 66 -4.07 -7.50 -4.59
CA SER A 66 -4.59 -8.73 -3.98
C SER A 66 -4.23 -8.85 -2.50
N LYS A 67 -3.02 -8.46 -2.09
CA LYS A 67 -2.61 -8.51 -0.67
C LYS A 67 -3.30 -7.48 0.19
N ILE A 68 -3.60 -6.32 -0.37
CA ILE A 68 -4.33 -5.27 0.34
C ILE A 68 -5.80 -5.68 0.49
N GLU A 69 -6.42 -6.24 -0.55
CA GLU A 69 -7.78 -6.79 -0.43
C GLU A 69 -7.88 -7.91 0.60
N GLU A 70 -6.92 -8.84 0.64
CA GLU A 70 -6.86 -9.89 1.66
C GLU A 70 -6.81 -9.26 3.07
N LEU A 71 -5.95 -8.26 3.26
CA LEU A 71 -5.81 -7.57 4.54
C LEU A 71 -7.07 -6.78 4.93
N THR A 72 -7.69 -6.08 3.98
CA THR A 72 -8.84 -5.22 4.28
C THR A 72 -10.08 -6.02 4.62
N LYS A 73 -10.27 -7.21 4.03
CA LYS A 73 -11.30 -8.18 4.42
C LYS A 73 -11.17 -8.61 5.89
N LEU A 74 -9.95 -8.74 6.43
CA LEU A 74 -9.76 -9.12 7.83
C LEU A 74 -10.30 -8.07 8.79
N PHE A 75 -10.19 -6.78 8.44
CA PHE A 75 -10.76 -5.70 9.26
C PHE A 75 -12.30 -5.73 9.27
N ASP A 76 -12.94 -6.11 8.16
CA ASP A 76 -14.40 -6.23 8.11
C ASP A 76 -14.90 -7.40 8.98
N ILE A 77 -14.18 -8.53 8.98
CA ILE A 77 -14.53 -9.69 9.80
C ILE A 77 -14.34 -9.39 11.28
N SER A 78 -13.30 -8.62 11.63
CA SER A 78 -12.97 -8.27 13.02
C SER A 78 -13.97 -7.30 13.67
N GLY A 79 -14.77 -6.58 12.88
CA GLY A 79 -15.80 -5.65 13.37
C GLY A 79 -17.14 -6.30 13.71
N SER A 80 -17.31 -7.60 13.48
CA SER A 80 -18.57 -8.33 13.73
C SER A 80 -18.69 -8.88 15.15
N GLY A 81 -17.80 -8.45 16.05
CA GLY A 81 -17.61 -9.00 17.40
C GLY A 81 -17.88 -8.00 18.53
N THR A 82 -18.96 -7.22 18.45
CA THR A 82 -19.59 -6.54 19.59
C THR A 82 -21.07 -6.33 19.34
#